data_AF-A0A7J0ARL1-F1
#
_entry.id   AF-A0A7J0ARL1-F1
#
_cell.length_a   1.000
_cell.length_b   1.000
_cell.length_c   1.000
_cell.angle_alpha   90.00
_cell.angle_beta   90.00
_cell.angle_gamma   90.00
#
_symmetry.space_group_name_H-M   'P 1'
#
loop_
_entity.id
_entity.type
_entity.pdbx_description
1 polymer ?
#
loop_
_entity_poly.entity_id
_entity_poly.type
_entity_poly.pdbx_seq_one_letter_code
_entity_poly.pdbx_strand_id
1 'polypeptide(L)'
;MPEPIYPCRHTRFISDTRICVDRTATLFYSEIYMGGRKYYKDGELFEYDILSVCSHGERPDGEQLFREKFVIDPNVIPVRQLGIMGDFDVFANVIVMTPKEHADRIYEATGVFMDSEKKLACGITHLPNDAGLLFKVLGMEPGPVKKLVRDFCSRVRLEVKGHPVPPEFPWR
;
A
#
# COMPACT_ATOMS: atom_id res chain seq x y z
N MET A 1 -4.50 -4.57 9.50
CA MET A 1 -3.52 -4.68 8.39
C MET A 1 -3.47 -6.12 7.95
N PRO A 2 -3.60 -6.39 6.65
CA PRO A 2 -3.49 -7.74 6.12
C PRO A 2 -2.05 -8.23 6.16
N GLU A 3 -1.90 -9.56 6.03
CA GLU A 3 -0.61 -10.20 5.81
C GLU A 3 -0.11 -9.95 4.39
N PRO A 4 1.22 -9.92 4.16
CA PRO A 4 1.77 -9.77 2.82
C PRO A 4 1.39 -10.93 1.90
N ILE A 5 1.18 -10.62 0.63
CA ILE A 5 0.98 -11.61 -0.43
C ILE A 5 2.34 -12.00 -1.01
N TYR A 6 2.60 -13.30 -1.11
CA TYR A 6 3.82 -13.89 -1.66
C TYR A 6 3.48 -14.63 -2.97
N PRO A 7 3.52 -13.96 -4.13
CA PRO A 7 3.21 -14.60 -5.40
C PRO A 7 4.35 -15.57 -5.77
N CYS A 8 4.04 -16.87 -5.80
CA CYS A 8 5.00 -17.90 -6.19
C CYS A 8 5.25 -17.92 -7.71
N ARG A 9 6.26 -18.67 -8.16
CA ARG A 9 6.54 -18.94 -9.56
C ARG A 9 5.28 -19.42 -10.28
N HIS A 10 5.02 -18.85 -11.45
CA HIS A 10 3.82 -19.11 -12.27
C HIS A 10 2.47 -18.76 -11.61
N THR A 11 2.49 -17.99 -10.51
CA THR A 11 1.25 -17.49 -9.92
C THR A 11 0.58 -16.51 -10.89
N ARG A 12 -0.74 -16.66 -11.03
CA ARG A 12 -1.62 -15.68 -11.67
C ARG A 12 -2.57 -15.15 -10.61
N PHE A 13 -2.27 -13.97 -10.08
CA PHE A 13 -3.05 -13.35 -9.00
C PHE A 13 -3.90 -12.20 -9.54
N ILE A 14 -5.18 -12.20 -9.16
CA ILE A 14 -6.12 -11.14 -9.48
C ILE A 14 -6.83 -10.70 -8.20
N SER A 15 -6.84 -9.40 -7.94
CA SER A 15 -7.63 -8.76 -6.88
C SER A 15 -8.43 -7.60 -7.46
N ASP A 16 -9.70 -7.50 -7.06
CA ASP A 16 -10.56 -6.36 -7.34
C ASP A 16 -11.30 -5.94 -6.07
N THR A 17 -10.82 -4.84 -5.46
CA THR A 17 -11.29 -4.33 -4.18
C THR A 17 -12.21 -3.14 -4.42
N ARG A 18 -13.51 -3.33 -4.17
CA ARG A 18 -14.50 -2.24 -4.11
C ARG A 18 -14.59 -1.66 -2.72
N ILE A 19 -14.41 -0.34 -2.62
CA ILE A 19 -14.44 0.40 -1.36
C ILE A 19 -15.59 1.42 -1.39
N CYS A 20 -16.67 1.16 -0.64
CA CYS A 20 -17.79 2.08 -0.51
C CYS A 20 -17.76 2.79 0.86
N VAL A 21 -17.50 4.10 0.88
CA VAL A 21 -17.31 4.88 2.12
C VAL A 21 -18.11 6.18 2.06
N ASP A 22 -18.91 6.43 3.10
CA ASP A 22 -19.68 7.66 3.28
C ASP A 22 -18.78 8.91 3.32
N ARG A 23 -19.28 10.07 2.88
CA ARG A 23 -18.52 11.34 2.84
C ARG A 23 -17.98 11.76 4.21
N THR A 24 -18.63 11.34 5.29
CA THR A 24 -18.24 11.67 6.68
C THR A 24 -17.37 10.60 7.35
N ALA A 25 -17.19 9.45 6.73
CA ALA A 25 -16.49 8.31 7.30
C ALA A 25 -15.00 8.29 6.93
N THR A 26 -14.21 7.63 7.77
CA THR A 26 -12.79 7.34 7.48
C THR A 26 -12.56 5.84 7.34
N LEU A 27 -11.88 5.44 6.27
CA LEU A 27 -11.33 4.11 6.07
C LEU A 27 -9.82 4.18 5.89
N PHE A 28 -9.12 3.25 6.53
CA PHE A 28 -7.73 2.91 6.23
C PHE A 28 -7.67 1.50 5.65
N TYR A 29 -7.19 1.37 4.41
CA TYR A 29 -7.01 0.11 3.72
C TYR A 29 -5.57 -0.01 3.22
N SER A 30 -4.99 -1.20 3.27
CA SER A 30 -3.62 -1.42 2.82
C SER A 30 -3.44 -2.81 2.24
N GLU A 31 -2.62 -2.95 1.21
CA GLU A 31 -2.16 -4.22 0.64
C GLU A 31 -0.63 -4.23 0.61
N ILE A 32 0.00 -5.37 0.92
CA ILE A 32 1.46 -5.53 0.89
C ILE A 32 1.78 -6.70 -0.03
N TYR A 33 2.64 -6.47 -1.01
CA TYR A 33 3.08 -7.44 -2.00
C TYR A 33 4.57 -7.66 -1.90
N MET A 34 4.96 -8.92 -1.79
CA MET A 34 6.33 -9.35 -1.98
C MET A 34 6.57 -9.60 -3.46
N GLY A 35 7.82 -9.47 -3.91
CA GLY A 35 8.23 -9.90 -5.26
C GLY A 35 8.10 -11.41 -5.45
N GLY A 36 8.05 -12.19 -4.37
CA GLY A 36 7.86 -13.64 -4.37
C GLY A 36 8.42 -14.26 -3.09
N ARG A 37 8.83 -15.52 -3.17
CA ARG A 37 9.45 -16.24 -2.05
C ARG A 37 10.97 -16.01 -2.03
N LYS A 38 11.38 -14.81 -1.59
CA LYS A 38 12.79 -14.36 -1.53
C LYS A 38 13.78 -15.38 -0.95
N TYR A 39 13.38 -16.09 0.10
CA TYR A 39 14.24 -17.03 0.83
C TYR A 39 13.98 -18.52 0.49
N TYR A 40 13.24 -18.80 -0.59
CA TYR A 40 12.98 -20.17 -1.04
C TYR A 40 14.05 -20.64 -2.04
N LYS A 41 14.79 -21.70 -1.69
CA LYS A 41 15.90 -22.25 -2.49
C LYS A 41 16.92 -21.16 -2.87
N ASP A 42 17.19 -20.98 -4.16
CA ASP A 42 18.13 -19.98 -4.68
C ASP A 42 17.50 -18.57 -4.82
N GLY A 43 16.26 -18.41 -4.36
CA GLY A 43 15.48 -17.18 -4.44
C GLY A 43 14.45 -17.21 -5.56
N GLU A 44 13.26 -16.68 -5.26
CA GLU A 44 12.13 -16.62 -6.18
C GLU A 44 11.52 -15.22 -6.10
N LEU A 45 12.03 -14.31 -6.92
CA LEU A 45 11.60 -12.92 -6.98
C LEU A 45 11.18 -12.58 -8.40
N PHE A 46 9.95 -12.08 -8.52
CA PHE A 46 9.32 -11.65 -9.77
C PHE A 46 9.23 -12.76 -10.82
N GLU A 47 9.00 -14.00 -10.37
CA GLU A 47 8.84 -15.18 -11.25
C GLU A 47 7.38 -15.62 -11.40
N TYR A 48 6.44 -14.83 -10.88
CA TYR A 48 5.01 -15.02 -11.14
C TYR A 48 4.66 -14.64 -12.58
N ASP A 49 3.56 -15.18 -13.10
CA ASP A 49 3.12 -14.88 -14.46
C ASP A 49 2.39 -13.53 -14.52
N ILE A 50 1.48 -13.26 -13.56
CA ILE A 50 0.77 -11.98 -13.51
C ILE A 50 0.32 -11.63 -12.08
N LEU A 51 0.48 -10.36 -11.71
CA LEU A 51 -0.11 -9.73 -10.54
C LEU A 51 -1.02 -8.58 -11.01
N SER A 52 -2.34 -8.78 -10.94
CA SER A 52 -3.35 -7.84 -11.42
C SER A 52 -4.22 -7.36 -10.27
N VAL A 53 -3.96 -6.17 -9.75
CA VAL A 53 -4.61 -5.62 -8.55
C VAL A 53 -5.39 -4.38 -8.94
N CYS A 54 -6.67 -4.33 -8.58
CA CYS A 54 -7.54 -3.18 -8.75
C CYS A 54 -8.11 -2.78 -7.39
N SER A 55 -8.05 -1.51 -7.05
CA SER A 55 -8.77 -0.92 -5.93
C SER A 55 -9.56 0.29 -6.45
N HIS A 56 -10.84 0.39 -6.11
CA HIS A 56 -11.68 1.51 -6.52
C HIS A 56 -12.61 1.96 -5.40
N GLY A 57 -12.74 3.28 -5.28
CA GLY A 57 -13.51 3.92 -4.23
C GLY A 57 -14.76 4.60 -4.77
N GLU A 58 -15.86 4.47 -4.04
CA GLU A 58 -17.14 5.09 -4.36
C GLU A 58 -17.90 5.54 -3.11
N ARG A 59 -18.91 6.39 -3.33
CA ARG A 59 -19.89 6.77 -2.32
C ARG A 59 -21.08 5.81 -2.31
N PRO A 60 -21.87 5.75 -1.21
CA PRO A 60 -23.07 4.93 -1.15
C PRO A 60 -24.13 5.27 -2.22
N ASP A 61 -24.12 6.49 -2.75
CA ASP A 61 -24.99 6.93 -3.85
C ASP A 61 -24.50 6.47 -5.25
N GLY A 62 -23.35 5.79 -5.33
CA GLY A 62 -22.75 5.26 -6.55
C GLY A 62 -21.74 6.20 -7.22
N GLU A 63 -21.51 7.40 -6.69
CA GLU A 63 -20.48 8.33 -7.19
C GLU A 63 -19.09 7.67 -7.16
N GLN A 64 -18.43 7.57 -8.31
CA GLN A 64 -17.08 7.00 -8.45
C GLN A 64 -16.02 8.07 -8.12
N LEU A 65 -15.08 7.73 -7.25
CA LEU A 65 -14.12 8.68 -6.71
C LEU A 65 -12.71 8.49 -7.29
N PHE A 66 -12.24 7.25 -7.32
CA PHE A 66 -10.92 6.92 -7.85
C PHE A 66 -10.87 5.46 -8.28
N ARG A 67 -9.89 5.16 -9.12
CA ARG A 67 -9.50 3.80 -9.49
C ARG A 67 -7.98 3.71 -9.54
N GLU A 68 -7.45 2.73 -8.84
CA GLU A 68 -6.04 2.38 -8.85
C GLU A 68 -5.88 0.96 -9.39
N LYS A 69 -5.05 0.80 -10.43
CA LYS A 69 -4.84 -0.48 -11.10
C LYS A 69 -3.35 -0.73 -11.34
N PHE A 70 -2.88 -1.89 -10.91
CA PHE A 70 -1.58 -2.42 -11.28
C PHE A 70 -1.79 -3.70 -12.10
N VAL A 71 -1.07 -3.82 -13.21
CA VAL A 71 -0.94 -5.06 -13.97
C VAL A 71 0.54 -5.29 -14.16
N ILE A 72 1.10 -6.24 -13.42
CA ILE A 72 2.52 -6.55 -13.43
C ILE A 72 2.70 -7.93 -14.04
N ASP A 73 3.37 -7.97 -15.20
CA ASP A 73 3.81 -9.18 -15.88
C ASP A 73 5.34 -9.09 -16.03
N PRO A 74 6.12 -9.82 -15.21
CA PRO A 74 7.58 -9.78 -15.25
C PRO A 74 8.18 -10.27 -16.57
N ASN A 75 7.43 -11.05 -17.37
CA ASN A 75 7.89 -11.53 -18.68
C ASN A 75 7.71 -10.49 -19.78
N VAL A 76 6.88 -9.47 -19.56
CA VAL A 76 6.64 -8.38 -20.52
C VAL A 76 7.43 -7.14 -20.16
N ILE A 77 7.43 -6.73 -18.88
CA ILE A 77 8.16 -5.55 -18.39
C ILE A 77 9.05 -5.94 -17.21
N PRO A 78 10.38 -5.74 -17.28
CA PRO A 78 11.29 -6.02 -16.18
C PRO A 78 10.92 -5.19 -14.93
N VAL A 79 10.48 -5.87 -13.87
CA VAL A 79 10.02 -5.20 -12.63
C VAL A 79 11.12 -4.40 -11.93
N ARG A 80 12.39 -4.79 -12.13
CA ARG A 80 13.59 -4.12 -11.58
C ARG A 80 13.92 -2.78 -12.24
N GLN A 81 13.21 -2.38 -13.30
CA GLN A 81 13.49 -1.12 -13.97
C GLN A 81 13.30 0.08 -13.03
N LEU A 82 14.14 1.11 -13.19
CA LEU A 82 13.98 2.39 -12.51
C LEU A 82 12.59 2.97 -12.80
N GLY A 83 11.90 3.43 -11.75
CA GLY A 83 10.52 3.91 -11.84
C GLY A 83 9.45 2.84 -11.59
N ILE A 84 9.83 1.57 -11.44
CA ILE A 84 8.93 0.47 -11.04
C ILE A 84 9.28 0.01 -9.60
N MET A 85 10.12 -1.01 -9.45
CA MET A 85 10.59 -1.48 -8.13
C MET A 85 12.06 -1.19 -7.89
N GLY A 86 12.89 -0.99 -8.92
CA GLY A 86 14.33 -0.84 -8.73
C GLY A 86 14.93 -1.95 -7.85
N ASP A 87 15.72 -1.57 -6.86
CA ASP A 87 16.33 -2.52 -5.92
C ASP A 87 15.35 -3.10 -4.88
N PHE A 88 14.11 -2.61 -4.79
CA PHE A 88 13.16 -3.02 -3.75
C PHE A 88 12.46 -4.33 -4.07
N ASP A 89 12.15 -5.11 -3.02
CA ASP A 89 11.51 -6.43 -3.13
C ASP A 89 10.07 -6.43 -2.63
N VAL A 90 9.68 -5.40 -1.88
CA VAL A 90 8.39 -5.31 -1.20
C VAL A 90 7.74 -3.98 -1.53
N PHE A 91 6.47 -4.02 -1.89
CA PHE A 91 5.64 -2.86 -2.17
C PHE A 91 4.38 -2.89 -1.30
N ALA A 92 4.09 -1.79 -0.61
CA ALA A 92 2.81 -1.58 0.05
C ALA A 92 2.04 -0.45 -0.62
N ASN A 93 0.75 -0.70 -0.82
CA ASN A 93 -0.22 0.26 -1.28
C ASN A 93 -1.20 0.55 -0.14
N VAL A 94 -1.38 1.82 0.22
CA VAL A 94 -2.27 2.23 1.30
C VAL A 94 -3.23 3.30 0.79
N ILE A 95 -4.52 3.04 0.96
CA ILE A 95 -5.61 3.94 0.61
C ILE A 95 -6.25 4.42 1.91
N VAL A 96 -6.32 5.74 2.06
CA VAL A 96 -7.08 6.39 3.13
C VAL A 96 -8.21 7.14 2.49
N MET A 97 -9.45 6.75 2.75
CA MET A 97 -10.62 7.56 2.40
C MET A 97 -11.06 8.31 3.64
N THR A 98 -11.14 9.62 3.59
CA THR A 98 -11.44 10.46 4.76
C THR A 98 -11.91 11.84 4.31
N PRO A 99 -12.68 12.59 5.12
CA PRO A 99 -13.01 13.98 4.82
C PRO A 99 -11.76 14.81 4.52
N LYS A 100 -11.89 15.74 3.56
CA LYS A 100 -10.78 16.59 3.06
C LYS A 100 -9.95 17.22 4.17
N GLU A 101 -10.61 17.76 5.18
CA GLU A 101 -9.95 18.41 6.31
C GLU A 101 -8.95 17.50 7.04
N HIS A 102 -9.32 16.24 7.27
CA HIS A 102 -8.43 15.24 7.85
C HIS A 102 -7.33 14.83 6.86
N ALA A 103 -7.67 14.67 5.57
CA ALA A 103 -6.70 14.29 4.55
C ALA A 103 -5.56 15.32 4.44
N ASP A 104 -5.91 16.61 4.43
CA ASP A 104 -4.95 17.70 4.32
C ASP A 104 -4.01 17.74 5.54
N ARG A 105 -4.55 17.62 6.76
CA ARG A 105 -3.72 17.55 7.98
C ARG A 105 -2.81 16.33 8.02
N ILE A 106 -3.31 15.16 7.62
CA ILE A 106 -2.49 13.92 7.56
C ILE A 106 -1.38 14.08 6.53
N TYR A 107 -1.68 14.67 5.36
CA TYR A 107 -0.70 14.91 4.31
C TYR A 107 0.42 15.82 4.80
N GLU A 108 0.08 16.98 5.39
CA GLU A 108 1.04 17.94 5.94
C GLU A 108 1.91 17.33 7.05
N ALA A 109 1.32 16.48 7.90
CA ALA A 109 2.04 15.80 8.98
C ALA A 109 2.86 14.57 8.53
N THR A 110 2.73 14.14 7.27
CA THR A 110 3.40 12.93 6.78
C THR A 110 4.68 13.26 6.03
N GLY A 111 5.81 13.02 6.69
CA GLY A 111 7.11 13.04 6.04
C GLY A 111 7.26 11.93 4.98
N VAL A 112 7.79 12.30 3.82
CA VAL A 112 8.19 11.40 2.72
C VAL A 112 9.71 11.29 2.67
N PHE A 113 10.24 10.14 2.27
CA PHE A 113 11.68 9.94 2.18
C PHE A 113 12.06 8.77 1.28
N MET A 114 13.33 8.74 0.89
CA MET A 114 14.01 7.58 0.33
C MET A 114 15.33 7.41 1.08
N ASP A 115 15.45 6.32 1.84
CA ASP A 115 16.63 5.98 2.64
C ASP A 115 17.38 4.84 1.94
N SER A 116 18.52 5.17 1.32
CA SER A 116 19.34 4.21 0.58
C SER A 116 20.06 3.21 1.48
N GLU A 117 20.38 3.58 2.72
CA GLU A 117 21.07 2.71 3.68
C GLU A 117 20.10 1.68 4.25
N LYS A 118 18.93 2.12 4.71
CA LYS A 118 17.87 1.22 5.20
C LYS A 118 17.13 0.50 4.09
N LYS A 119 17.37 0.89 2.83
CA LYS A 119 16.65 0.42 1.63
C LYS A 119 15.13 0.46 1.88
N LEU A 120 14.65 1.64 2.24
CA LEU A 120 13.25 1.91 2.58
C LEU A 120 12.85 3.26 2.01
N ALA A 121 11.67 3.34 1.38
CA ALA A 121 11.16 4.59 0.84
C ALA A 121 9.66 4.67 1.07
N CYS A 122 9.14 5.89 1.23
CA CYS A 122 7.70 6.13 1.22
C CYS A 122 7.35 7.45 0.57
N GLY A 123 6.15 7.49 0.00
CA GLY A 123 5.56 8.66 -0.63
C GLY A 123 4.07 8.75 -0.34
N ILE A 124 3.54 9.97 -0.31
CA ILE A 124 2.13 10.24 -0.11
C ILE A 124 1.63 11.20 -1.19
N THR A 125 0.37 11.05 -1.60
CA THR A 125 -0.32 11.97 -2.51
C THR A 125 -1.82 11.99 -2.21
N HIS A 126 -2.51 13.01 -2.70
CA HIS A 126 -3.96 13.08 -2.63
C HIS A 126 -4.61 12.20 -3.69
N LEU A 127 -5.68 11.51 -3.31
CA LEU A 127 -6.57 10.88 -4.28
C LEU A 127 -7.39 11.96 -5.02
N PRO A 128 -7.83 11.71 -6.26
CA PRO A 128 -8.75 12.59 -6.98
C PRO A 128 -10.04 12.87 -6.20
N ASN A 129 -10.75 13.92 -6.59
CA ASN A 129 -12.08 14.27 -6.04
C ASN A 129 -12.10 14.46 -4.51
N ASP A 130 -10.98 14.92 -3.94
CA ASP A 130 -10.77 15.06 -2.50
C ASP A 130 -11.15 13.78 -1.71
N ALA A 131 -10.97 12.61 -2.34
CA ALA A 131 -11.43 11.34 -1.76
C ALA A 131 -10.59 10.87 -0.57
N GLY A 132 -9.38 11.42 -0.42
CA GLY A 132 -8.45 11.13 0.66
C GLY A 132 -7.01 11.04 0.17
N LEU A 133 -6.27 10.02 0.60
CA LEU A 133 -4.82 9.90 0.40
C LEU A 133 -4.42 8.53 -0.14
N LEU A 134 -3.36 8.53 -0.93
CA LEU A 134 -2.64 7.35 -1.38
C LEU A 134 -1.23 7.40 -0.81
N PHE A 135 -0.86 6.38 -0.04
CA PHE A 135 0.45 6.24 0.57
C PHE A 135 1.11 4.96 0.08
N LYS A 136 2.35 5.07 -0.37
CA LYS A 136 3.13 3.94 -0.91
C LYS A 136 4.39 3.76 -0.11
N VAL A 137 4.77 2.51 0.11
CA VAL A 137 6.03 2.14 0.78
C VAL A 137 6.75 1.11 -0.06
N LEU A 138 8.06 1.29 -0.22
CA LEU A 138 8.96 0.33 -0.83
C LEU A 138 10.01 -0.11 0.20
N GLY A 139 10.38 -1.38 0.20
CA GLY A 139 11.41 -1.90 1.09
C GLY A 139 12.00 -3.23 0.63
N MET A 140 13.04 -3.70 1.31
CA MET A 140 13.65 -5.01 1.07
C MET A 140 12.92 -6.15 1.78
N GLU A 141 12.31 -5.85 2.93
CA GLU A 141 11.73 -6.83 3.82
C GLU A 141 10.31 -6.41 4.25
N PRO A 142 9.41 -7.39 4.48
CA PRO A 142 8.04 -7.09 4.86
C PRO A 142 7.95 -6.41 6.23
N GLY A 143 8.82 -6.76 7.19
CA GLY A 143 8.79 -6.20 8.55
C GLY A 143 8.88 -4.66 8.61
N PRO A 144 9.97 -4.05 8.08
CA PRO A 144 10.09 -2.59 8.00
C PRO A 144 8.95 -1.91 7.24
N VAL A 145 8.47 -2.52 6.15
CA VAL A 145 7.34 -2.01 5.37
C VAL A 145 6.05 -2.03 6.20
N LYS A 146 5.76 -3.14 6.87
CA LYS A 146 4.61 -3.32 7.76
C LYS A 146 4.67 -2.30 8.91
N LYS A 147 5.85 -2.08 9.49
CA LYS A 147 6.04 -1.07 10.53
C LYS A 147 5.67 0.33 10.03
N LEU A 148 6.15 0.75 8.86
CA LEU A 148 5.80 2.06 8.30
C LEU A 148 4.31 2.20 7.99
N VAL A 149 3.69 1.16 7.41
CA VAL A 149 2.23 1.16 7.16
C VAL A 149 1.46 1.28 8.48
N ARG A 150 1.92 0.60 9.54
CA ARG A 150 1.32 0.70 10.88
C ARG A 150 1.51 2.08 11.49
N ASP A 151 2.69 2.65 11.38
CA ASP A 151 2.98 4.00 11.88
C ASP A 151 2.10 5.04 11.18
N PHE A 152 1.92 4.91 9.86
CA PHE A 152 1.00 5.75 9.09
C PHE A 152 -0.46 5.53 9.52
N CYS A 153 -0.90 4.29 9.71
CA CYS A 153 -2.24 3.97 10.27
C CYS A 153 -2.45 4.61 11.64
N SER A 154 -1.42 4.60 12.48
CA SER A 154 -1.43 5.24 13.80
C SER A 154 -1.63 6.75 13.71
N ARG A 155 -0.96 7.42 12.76
CA ARG A 155 -1.17 8.87 12.50
C ARG A 155 -2.58 9.17 11.99
N VAL A 156 -3.08 8.41 11.03
CA VAL A 156 -4.45 8.55 10.51
C VAL A 156 -5.47 8.41 11.65
N ARG A 157 -5.27 7.40 12.51
CA ARG A 157 -6.16 7.16 13.65
C ARG A 157 -6.04 8.27 14.70
N LEU A 158 -4.84 8.79 14.94
CA LEU A 158 -4.61 9.90 15.88
C LEU A 158 -5.34 11.16 15.41
N GLU A 159 -5.25 11.50 14.13
CA GLU A 159 -5.98 12.63 13.54
C GLU A 159 -7.50 12.46 13.68
N VAL A 160 -8.03 11.30 13.31
CA VAL A 160 -9.49 11.11 13.20
C VAL A 160 -10.16 10.77 14.53
N LYS A 161 -9.46 10.12 15.46
CA LYS A 161 -10.01 9.59 16.72
C LYS A 161 -9.28 10.08 17.97
N GLY A 162 -8.25 10.91 17.83
CA GLY A 162 -7.46 11.42 18.96
C GLY A 162 -6.57 10.37 19.65
N HIS A 163 -6.48 9.15 19.11
CA HIS A 163 -5.73 8.05 19.72
C HIS A 163 -4.97 7.25 18.66
N PRO A 164 -3.73 6.79 18.96
CA PRO A 164 -2.96 5.97 18.03
C PRO A 164 -3.59 4.57 17.86
N VAL A 165 -3.04 3.80 16.92
CA VAL A 165 -3.28 2.36 16.88
C VAL A 165 -2.65 1.74 18.15
N PRO A 166 -3.33 0.80 18.84
CA PRO A 166 -2.76 0.12 20.01
C PRO A 166 -1.40 -0.52 19.71
N PRO A 167 -0.58 -0.86 20.72
CA PRO A 167 0.64 -1.64 20.48
C PRO A 167 0.33 -2.97 19.79
N GLU A 168 1.29 -3.52 19.06
CA GLU A 168 1.15 -4.84 18.46
C GLU A 168 1.14 -5.91 19.56
N PHE A 169 0.35 -6.96 19.36
CA PHE A 169 0.32 -8.07 20.32
C PHE A 169 1.68 -8.80 20.29
N PRO A 170 2.24 -9.23 21.43
CA PRO A 170 3.58 -9.80 21.51
C PRO A 170 3.86 -11.06 20.67
N TRP A 171 2.83 -11.72 20.15
CA TRP A 171 2.93 -12.97 19.40
C TRP A 171 2.63 -12.81 17.89
N ARG A 172 2.67 -11.58 17.38
CA ARG A 172 2.60 -11.28 15.94
C ARG A 172 3.93 -10.83 15.38
#